data_AF-A0A2V0NWL7-F1
#
_entry.id   AF-A0A2V0NWL7-F1
#
_cell.length_a   1.000
_cell.length_b   1.000
_cell.length_c   1.000
_cell.angle_alpha   90.00
_cell.angle_beta   90.00
_cell.angle_gamma   90.00
#
_symmetry.space_group_name_H-M   'P 1'
#
loop_
_entity.id
_entity.type
_entity.pdbx_description
1 polymer ?
#
loop_
_entity_poly.entity_id
_entity_poly.type
_entity_poly.pdbx_seq_one_letter_code
_entity_poly.pdbx_strand_id
1 'polypeptide(L)'
;MKTAAAAAAALSAHLSPVLEFVAALACRGEGGGGGGSGAAGGLTPIVAVVLSPLDGSDAAMPDERQWTWAVEQVQMDQEQEELVTALLELWRERNAALNARRAQLLATVEAHARSEAAAHESVLRALSESQTEFEVHAIVIFLGLYGSLLSPVQVGTLLVSSWPFAPTLHMLHAVLAARRDAPGGGAEAAAQAGDGTGGSGDGGGGGGGGSGGSGGPGRGRRGRASI
;
A
#
# COMPACT_ATOMS: atom_id res chain seq x y z
N MET A 1 -0.77 28.39 32.30
CA MET A 1 -0.78 26.92 32.47
C MET A 1 -2.03 26.38 31.80
N LYS A 2 -1.92 25.69 30.66
CA LYS A 2 -3.05 24.94 30.08
C LYS A 2 -3.30 23.74 31.01
N THR A 3 -4.51 23.65 31.57
CA THR A 3 -4.86 22.60 32.53
C THR A 3 -4.93 21.24 31.82
N ALA A 4 -4.58 20.16 32.50
CA ALA A 4 -4.68 18.79 31.96
C ALA A 4 -6.09 18.47 31.42
N ALA A 5 -7.13 19.06 32.03
CA ALA A 5 -8.51 18.98 31.56
C ALA A 5 -8.72 19.57 30.15
N ALA A 6 -8.04 20.68 29.81
CA ALA A 6 -8.12 21.29 28.47
C ALA A 6 -7.40 20.44 27.41
N ALA A 7 -6.31 19.76 27.79
CA ALA A 7 -5.62 18.82 26.91
C ALA A 7 -6.45 17.56 26.65
N ALA A 8 -7.10 17.01 27.68
CA ALA A 8 -7.99 15.86 27.55
C ALA A 8 -9.23 16.18 26.68
N ALA A 9 -9.82 17.36 26.84
CA ALA A 9 -10.95 17.80 26.01
C ALA A 9 -10.54 17.98 24.53
N ALA A 10 -9.35 18.54 24.27
CA ALA A 10 -8.84 18.68 22.90
C ALA A 10 -8.52 17.32 22.25
N LEU A 11 -7.95 16.38 23.02
CA LEU A 11 -7.67 15.02 22.54
C LEU A 11 -8.98 14.27 22.25
N SER A 12 -9.97 14.37 23.13
CA SER A 12 -11.30 13.78 22.93
C SER A 12 -12.00 14.36 21.70
N ALA A 13 -11.88 15.67 21.45
CA ALA A 13 -12.45 16.32 20.28
C ALA A 13 -11.77 15.87 18.97
N HIS A 14 -10.47 15.59 18.99
CA HIS A 14 -9.74 15.08 17.83
C HIS A 14 -9.99 13.59 17.57
N LEU A 15 -10.21 12.79 18.62
CA LEU A 15 -10.47 11.36 18.50
C LEU A 15 -11.95 11.04 18.24
N SER A 16 -12.89 11.94 18.56
CA SER A 16 -14.33 11.74 18.31
C SER A 16 -14.65 11.37 16.87
N PRO A 17 -14.15 12.09 15.84
CA PRO A 17 -14.45 11.76 14.44
C PRO A 17 -13.89 10.40 14.02
N VAL A 18 -12.71 10.03 14.54
CA VAL A 18 -12.06 8.75 14.27
C VAL A 18 -12.83 7.61 14.93
N LEU A 19 -13.26 7.79 16.18
CA LEU A 19 -14.06 6.82 16.93
C LEU A 19 -15.48 6.70 16.37
N GLU A 20 -16.10 7.79 15.94
CA GLU A 20 -17.40 7.80 15.25
C GLU A 20 -17.31 7.11 13.89
N PHE A 21 -16.23 7.33 13.14
CA PHE A 21 -15.96 6.62 11.89
C PHE A 21 -15.77 5.12 12.11
N VAL A 22 -14.99 4.72 13.13
CA VAL A 22 -14.78 3.32 13.50
C VAL A 22 -16.06 2.67 14.04
N ALA A 23 -16.87 3.39 14.83
CA ALA A 23 -18.16 2.90 15.33
C ALA A 23 -19.20 2.78 14.21
N ALA A 24 -19.27 3.74 13.30
CA ALA A 24 -20.12 3.66 12.11
C ALA A 24 -19.73 2.46 11.22
N LEU A 25 -18.43 2.16 11.12
CA LEU A 25 -17.93 0.98 10.42
C LEU A 25 -18.29 -0.33 11.12
N ALA A 26 -18.18 -0.40 12.45
CA ALA A 26 -18.60 -1.56 13.22
C ALA A 26 -20.11 -1.83 13.09
N CYS A 27 -20.93 -0.78 13.14
CA CYS A 27 -22.39 -0.90 13.02
C CYS A 27 -22.86 -1.20 11.58
N ARG A 28 -22.09 -0.84 10.54
CA ARG A 28 -22.45 -1.12 9.14
C ARG A 28 -22.23 -2.60 8.75
N GLY A 29 -21.42 -3.33 9.52
CA GLY A 29 -21.16 -4.76 9.31
C GLY A 29 -22.28 -5.71 9.74
N GLU A 30 -23.29 -5.24 10.48
CA GLU A 30 -24.35 -6.12 11.03
C GLU A 30 -25.55 -6.34 10.08
N GLY A 31 -25.57 -5.72 8.89
CA GLY A 31 -26.73 -5.76 7.99
C GLY A 31 -26.70 -6.78 6.83
N GLY A 32 -25.57 -7.47 6.62
CA GLY A 32 -25.36 -8.33 5.43
C GLY A 32 -25.41 -9.82 5.74
N GLY A 33 -26.61 -10.39 5.83
CA GLY A 33 -26.80 -11.83 5.96
C GLY A 33 -26.28 -12.60 4.72
N GLY A 34 -25.08 -13.16 4.81
CA GLY A 34 -24.50 -14.04 3.80
C GLY A 34 -23.56 -15.04 4.46
N GLY A 35 -24.06 -16.25 4.71
CA GLY A 35 -23.32 -17.32 5.38
C GLY A 35 -22.07 -17.74 4.62
N GLY A 36 -20.90 -17.43 5.19
CA GLY A 36 -19.60 -17.94 4.77
C GLY A 36 -18.83 -18.41 6.00
N SER A 37 -19.13 -19.63 6.45
CA SER A 37 -18.42 -20.29 7.54
C SER A 37 -17.05 -20.78 7.06
N GLY A 38 -15.96 -20.21 7.59
CA GLY A 38 -14.69 -20.92 7.66
C GLY A 38 -13.43 -20.13 7.32
N ALA A 39 -13.01 -19.20 8.19
CA ALA A 39 -11.62 -19.04 8.63
C ALA A 39 -11.56 -17.87 9.63
N ALA A 40 -11.15 -18.16 10.87
CA ALA A 40 -11.06 -17.24 11.99
C ALA A 40 -9.88 -16.26 11.84
N GLY A 41 -10.04 -15.32 10.91
CA GLY A 41 -9.15 -14.18 10.69
C GLY A 41 -9.95 -13.07 10.03
N GLY A 42 -11.09 -12.70 10.63
CA GLY A 42 -11.95 -11.64 10.13
C GLY A 42 -11.12 -10.38 9.89
N LEU A 43 -11.10 -9.91 8.65
CA LEU A 43 -10.46 -8.66 8.28
C LEU A 43 -10.95 -7.59 9.26
N THR A 44 -10.03 -6.85 9.87
CA THR A 44 -10.45 -5.73 10.73
C THR A 44 -11.32 -4.78 9.90
N PRO A 45 -12.31 -4.08 10.47
CA PRO A 45 -13.18 -3.18 9.70
C PRO A 45 -12.41 -2.17 8.83
N ILE A 46 -11.21 -1.77 9.26
CA ILE A 46 -10.29 -0.94 8.47
C ILE A 46 -9.79 -1.65 7.21
N VAL A 47 -9.42 -2.93 7.31
CA VAL A 47 -8.99 -3.72 6.16
C VAL A 47 -10.15 -3.96 5.19
N ALA A 48 -11.38 -4.12 5.70
CA ALA A 48 -12.57 -4.20 4.86
C ALA A 48 -12.80 -2.91 4.06
N VAL A 49 -12.56 -1.73 4.65
CA VAL A 49 -12.64 -0.44 3.93
C VAL A 49 -11.57 -0.32 2.84
N VAL A 50 -10.35 -0.76 3.12
CA VAL A 50 -9.24 -0.70 2.16
C VAL A 50 -9.48 -1.59 0.94
N LEU A 51 -10.23 -2.68 1.10
CA LEU A 51 -10.53 -3.63 0.03
C LEU A 51 -11.84 -3.33 -0.71
N SER A 52 -12.59 -2.30 -0.30
CA SER A 52 -13.77 -1.84 -1.04
C SER A 52 -13.38 -1.15 -2.35
N PRO A 53 -14.16 -1.32 -3.43
CA PRO A 53 -13.98 -0.56 -4.66
C PRO A 53 -14.02 0.96 -4.40
N LEU A 54 -13.02 1.69 -4.91
CA LEU A 54 -12.88 3.13 -4.73
C LEU A 54 -13.93 3.93 -5.50
N ASP A 55 -14.55 3.30 -6.51
CA ASP A 55 -15.62 3.88 -7.32
C ASP A 55 -17.02 3.69 -6.72
N GLY A 56 -17.13 3.03 -5.56
CA GLY A 56 -18.39 2.72 -4.91
C GLY A 56 -19.22 1.66 -5.62
N SER A 57 -18.63 0.92 -6.57
CA SER A 57 -19.27 -0.22 -7.19
C SER A 57 -19.39 -1.40 -6.22
N ASP A 58 -20.29 -2.34 -6.53
CA ASP A 58 -20.37 -3.64 -5.88
C ASP A 58 -19.39 -4.65 -6.52
N ALA A 59 -18.24 -4.18 -7.03
CA ALA A 59 -17.26 -5.06 -7.68
C ALA A 59 -16.78 -6.13 -6.68
N ALA A 60 -16.76 -7.38 -7.15
CA ALA A 60 -16.25 -8.49 -6.36
C ALA A 60 -14.77 -8.28 -6.05
N MET A 61 -14.33 -8.77 -4.89
CA MET A 61 -12.94 -8.67 -4.48
C MET A 61 -12.03 -9.24 -5.58
N PRO A 62 -10.95 -8.52 -5.95
CA PRO A 62 -10.08 -8.91 -7.05
C PRO A 62 -9.44 -10.27 -6.75
N ASP A 63 -9.44 -11.15 -7.75
CA ASP A 63 -8.81 -12.45 -7.64
C ASP A 63 -7.28 -12.37 -7.77
N GLU A 64 -6.59 -13.47 -7.49
CA GLU A 64 -5.13 -13.56 -7.58
C GLU A 64 -4.61 -13.22 -8.99
N ARG A 65 -5.38 -13.54 -10.04
CA ARG A 65 -5.00 -13.29 -11.43
C ARG A 65 -4.99 -11.79 -11.73
N GLN A 66 -5.99 -11.06 -11.28
CA GLN A 66 -6.05 -9.61 -11.44
C GLN A 66 -4.86 -8.91 -10.77
N TRP A 67 -4.51 -9.33 -9.55
CA TRP A 67 -3.35 -8.76 -8.85
C TRP A 67 -2.02 -9.13 -9.51
N THR A 68 -1.88 -10.39 -9.95
CA THR A 68 -0.69 -10.84 -10.67
C THR A 68 -0.49 -10.01 -11.93
N TRP A 69 -1.55 -9.82 -12.72
CA TRP A 69 -1.52 -8.98 -13.91
C TRP A 69 -1.14 -7.53 -13.59
N ALA A 70 -1.72 -6.94 -12.54
CA ALA A 70 -1.43 -5.56 -12.14
C ALA A 70 0.05 -5.37 -11.75
N VAL A 71 0.62 -6.29 -10.98
CA VAL A 71 2.05 -6.27 -10.60
C VAL A 71 2.95 -6.49 -11.82
N GLU A 72 2.56 -7.33 -12.77
CA GLU A 72 3.24 -7.49 -14.07
C GLU A 72 3.34 -6.19 -14.86
N GLN A 73 2.30 -5.36 -14.86
CA GLN A 73 2.31 -4.08 -15.57
C GLN A 73 3.34 -3.10 -15.00
N VAL A 74 3.72 -3.25 -13.74
CA VAL A 74 4.75 -2.41 -13.10
C VAL A 74 6.12 -2.62 -13.75
N GLN A 75 6.37 -3.77 -14.39
CA GLN A 75 7.64 -4.07 -15.07
C GLN A 75 8.85 -3.79 -14.16
N MET A 76 8.80 -4.32 -12.93
CA MET A 76 9.96 -4.29 -12.05
C MET A 76 11.05 -5.19 -12.63
N ASP A 77 12.30 -4.74 -12.59
CA ASP A 77 13.43 -5.63 -12.85
C ASP A 77 13.68 -6.55 -11.64
N GLN A 78 14.56 -7.54 -11.81
CA GLN A 78 14.84 -8.52 -10.77
C GLN A 78 15.39 -7.89 -9.49
N GLU A 79 16.32 -6.94 -9.59
CA GLU A 79 16.91 -6.28 -8.42
C GLU A 79 15.84 -5.49 -7.67
N GLN A 80 14.99 -4.77 -8.39
CA GLN A 80 13.86 -4.03 -7.84
C GLN A 80 12.84 -4.96 -7.16
N GLU A 81 12.49 -6.10 -7.78
CA GLU A 81 11.60 -7.10 -7.16
C GLU A 81 12.19 -7.67 -5.86
N GLU A 82 13.49 -7.97 -5.82
CA GLU A 82 14.19 -8.45 -4.62
C GLU A 82 14.15 -7.41 -3.49
N LEU A 83 14.44 -6.14 -3.80
CA LEU A 83 14.39 -5.04 -2.83
C LEU A 83 12.97 -4.78 -2.31
N VAL A 84 11.97 -4.79 -3.19
CA VAL A 84 10.56 -4.64 -2.80
C VAL A 84 10.13 -5.80 -1.92
N THR A 85 10.50 -7.04 -2.27
CA THR A 85 10.19 -8.22 -1.47
C THR A 85 10.80 -8.12 -0.08
N ALA A 86 12.08 -7.77 0.04
CA ALA A 86 12.75 -7.59 1.33
C ALA A 86 12.08 -6.50 2.20
N LEU A 87 11.69 -5.38 1.58
CA LEU A 87 10.97 -4.31 2.27
C LEU A 87 9.60 -4.77 2.80
N LEU A 88 8.87 -5.55 2.02
CA LEU A 88 7.56 -6.08 2.39
C LEU A 88 7.65 -7.19 3.45
N GLU A 89 8.69 -8.02 3.42
CA GLU A 89 8.99 -8.99 4.48
C GLU A 89 9.26 -8.27 5.80
N LEU A 90 10.10 -7.23 5.78
CA LEU A 90 10.36 -6.38 6.96
C LEU A 90 9.06 -5.77 7.51
N TRP A 91 8.22 -5.21 6.64
CA TRP A 91 6.91 -4.67 7.02
C TRP A 91 6.03 -5.74 7.69
N ARG A 92 5.94 -6.93 7.09
CA ARG A 92 5.14 -8.05 7.60
C ARG A 92 5.60 -8.47 8.99
N GLU A 93 6.90 -8.64 9.19
CA GLU A 93 7.47 -9.04 10.49
C GLU A 93 7.20 -8.00 11.58
N ARG A 94 7.42 -6.71 11.27
CA ARG A 94 7.16 -5.61 12.21
C ARG A 94 5.67 -5.52 12.56
N ASN A 95 4.80 -5.66 11.56
CA ASN A 95 3.36 -5.68 11.80
C ASN A 95 2.88 -6.87 12.60
N ALA A 96 3.47 -8.06 12.39
CA ALA A 96 3.11 -9.24 13.17
C ALA A 96 3.37 -9.00 14.66
N ALA A 97 4.53 -8.45 15.01
CA ALA A 97 4.87 -8.10 16.39
C ALA A 97 3.92 -7.04 16.98
N LEU A 98 3.63 -5.97 16.22
CA LEU A 98 2.70 -4.92 16.65
C LEU A 98 1.28 -5.45 16.84
N ASN A 99 0.78 -6.29 15.94
CA ASN A 99 -0.53 -6.88 16.04
C ASN A 99 -0.63 -7.84 17.23
N ALA A 100 0.41 -8.63 17.49
CA ALA A 100 0.47 -9.47 18.69
C ALA A 100 0.41 -8.63 19.98
N ARG A 101 1.16 -7.52 20.04
CA ARG A 101 1.12 -6.58 21.18
C ARG A 101 -0.26 -5.95 21.34
N ARG A 102 -0.89 -5.49 20.26
CA ARG A 102 -2.26 -4.93 20.30
C ARG A 102 -3.27 -5.96 20.80
N ALA A 103 -3.20 -7.21 20.32
CA ALA A 103 -4.08 -8.28 20.76
C ALA A 103 -3.93 -8.54 22.27
N GLN A 104 -2.71 -8.55 22.79
CA GLN A 104 -2.43 -8.69 24.23
C GLN A 104 -3.01 -7.53 25.05
N LEU A 105 -2.84 -6.29 24.57
CA LEU A 105 -3.37 -5.10 25.24
C LEU A 105 -4.91 -5.12 25.27
N LEU A 106 -5.56 -5.48 24.16
CA LEU A 106 -7.02 -5.60 24.08
C LEU A 106 -7.55 -6.69 25.03
N ALA A 107 -6.90 -7.85 25.07
CA ALA A 107 -7.24 -8.91 26.02
C ALA A 107 -7.07 -8.44 27.49
N THR A 108 -6.08 -7.59 27.76
CA THR A 108 -5.87 -6.99 29.09
C THR A 108 -7.01 -6.03 29.45
N VAL A 109 -7.47 -5.19 28.50
CA VAL A 109 -8.65 -4.33 28.72
C VAL A 109 -9.88 -5.17 29.06
N GLU A 110 -10.13 -6.24 28.30
CA GLU A 110 -11.28 -7.12 28.51
C GLU A 110 -11.24 -7.79 29.88
N ALA A 111 -10.06 -8.27 30.30
CA ALA A 111 -9.87 -8.90 31.60
C ALA A 111 -10.08 -7.94 32.79
N HIS A 112 -9.78 -6.65 32.63
CA HIS A 112 -9.86 -5.64 33.69
C HIS A 112 -11.10 -4.74 33.60
N ALA A 113 -12.01 -5.04 32.67
CA ALA A 113 -13.13 -4.19 32.22
C ALA A 113 -14.02 -3.60 33.33
N ARG A 114 -13.96 -4.11 34.57
CA ARG A 114 -14.83 -3.71 35.69
C ARG A 114 -14.12 -3.21 36.94
N SER A 115 -12.80 -3.34 37.06
CA SER A 115 -12.15 -3.21 38.38
C SER A 115 -11.28 -1.98 38.59
N GLU A 116 -10.61 -1.43 37.57
CA GLU A 116 -9.60 -0.38 37.82
C GLU A 116 -9.49 0.66 36.69
N ALA A 117 -10.02 1.86 36.92
CA ALA A 117 -9.91 2.98 35.97
C ALA A 117 -8.45 3.34 35.64
N ALA A 118 -7.55 3.26 36.62
CA ALA A 118 -6.12 3.52 36.42
C ALA A 118 -5.45 2.47 35.51
N ALA A 119 -5.84 1.20 35.65
CA ALA A 119 -5.35 0.13 34.77
C ALA A 119 -5.83 0.33 33.32
N HIS A 120 -7.09 0.73 33.14
CA HIS A 120 -7.61 1.08 31.81
C HIS A 120 -6.86 2.24 31.16
N GLU A 121 -6.60 3.32 31.89
CA GLU A 121 -5.85 4.45 31.34
C GLU A 121 -4.44 4.02 30.88
N SER A 122 -3.75 3.19 31.69
CA SER A 122 -2.42 2.70 31.33
C SER A 122 -2.45 1.82 30.07
N VAL A 123 -3.45 0.94 29.92
CA VAL A 123 -3.56 0.07 28.75
C VAL A 123 -3.93 0.87 27.49
N LEU A 124 -4.83 1.85 27.61
CA LEU A 124 -5.18 2.75 26.51
C LEU A 124 -3.97 3.59 26.05
N ARG A 125 -3.14 4.05 26.99
CA ARG A 125 -1.88 4.73 26.66
C ARG A 125 -0.94 3.82 25.87
N ALA A 126 -0.75 2.58 26.32
CA ALA A 126 0.09 1.60 25.62
C ALA A 126 -0.47 1.24 24.22
N LEU A 127 -1.79 1.20 24.06
CA LEU A 127 -2.44 0.98 22.76
C LEU A 127 -2.19 2.16 21.81
N SER A 128 -2.29 3.39 22.31
CA SER A 128 -1.98 4.62 21.57
C SER A 128 -0.53 4.65 21.12
N GLU A 129 0.41 4.34 22.02
CA GLU A 129 1.84 4.23 21.69
C GLU A 129 2.09 3.18 20.60
N SER A 130 1.45 2.01 20.70
CA SER A 130 1.54 0.96 19.68
C SER A 130 0.95 1.38 18.33
N GLN A 131 -0.08 2.23 18.33
CA GLN A 131 -0.67 2.78 17.11
C GLN A 131 0.26 3.81 16.46
N THR A 132 0.85 4.72 17.24
CA THR A 132 1.85 5.66 16.74
C THR A 132 3.06 4.93 16.15
N GLU A 133 3.54 3.87 16.81
CA GLU A 133 4.64 3.04 16.30
C GLU A 133 4.30 2.40 14.94
N PHE A 134 3.07 1.88 14.79
CA PHE A 134 2.59 1.37 13.51
C PHE A 134 2.54 2.42 12.42
N GLU A 135 2.03 3.63 12.71
CA GLU A 135 1.92 4.72 11.73
C GLU A 135 3.30 5.16 11.23
N VAL A 136 4.27 5.29 12.14
CA VAL A 136 5.65 5.61 11.77
C VAL A 136 6.24 4.53 10.86
N HIS A 137 6.08 3.25 11.21
CA HIS A 137 6.56 2.16 10.36
C HIS A 137 5.84 2.14 9.00
N ALA A 138 4.52 2.35 8.97
CA ALA A 138 3.75 2.41 7.72
C ALA A 138 4.27 3.52 6.81
N ILE A 139 4.50 4.73 7.35
CA ILE A 139 5.06 5.87 6.61
C ILE A 139 6.44 5.53 6.05
N VAL A 140 7.32 4.94 6.84
CA VAL A 140 8.68 4.56 6.38
C VAL A 140 8.60 3.54 5.24
N ILE A 141 7.74 2.52 5.36
CA ILE A 141 7.54 1.53 4.30
C ILE A 141 6.94 2.16 3.05
N PHE A 142 5.95 3.03 3.17
CA PHE A 142 5.35 3.73 2.04
C PHE A 142 6.33 4.66 1.33
N LEU A 143 7.14 5.41 2.09
CA LEU A 143 8.19 6.26 1.51
C LEU A 143 9.28 5.43 0.83
N GLY A 144 9.70 4.32 1.43
CA GLY A 144 10.66 3.41 0.83
C GLY A 144 10.13 2.81 -0.48
N LEU A 145 8.89 2.32 -0.48
CA LEU A 145 8.29 1.70 -1.65
C LEU A 145 7.98 2.73 -2.75
N TYR A 146 7.16 3.74 -2.47
CA TYR A 146 6.64 4.66 -3.48
C TYR A 146 7.53 5.88 -3.74
N GLY A 147 8.42 6.21 -2.80
CA GLY A 147 9.32 7.36 -2.90
C GLY A 147 10.75 6.99 -3.30
N SER A 148 11.12 5.70 -3.31
CA SER A 148 12.49 5.27 -3.62
C SER A 148 12.56 4.07 -4.55
N LEU A 149 11.87 2.98 -4.23
CA LEU A 149 11.99 1.74 -5.02
C LEU A 149 11.19 1.76 -6.33
N LEU A 150 10.00 2.36 -6.34
CA LEU A 150 9.18 2.48 -7.55
C LEU A 150 9.37 3.86 -8.18
N SER A 151 9.50 3.90 -9.50
CA SER A 151 9.42 5.16 -10.25
C SER A 151 7.99 5.74 -10.23
N PRO A 152 7.80 7.06 -10.42
CA PRO A 152 6.46 7.63 -10.49
C PRO A 152 5.55 7.00 -11.56
N VAL A 153 6.14 6.58 -12.69
CA VAL A 153 5.41 5.88 -13.77
C VAL A 153 4.94 4.51 -13.28
N GLN A 154 5.81 3.74 -12.62
CA GLN A 154 5.47 2.44 -12.04
C GLN A 154 4.35 2.53 -11.00
N VAL A 155 4.38 3.56 -10.14
CA VAL A 155 3.30 3.83 -9.18
C VAL A 155 1.99 4.15 -9.90
N GLY A 156 2.03 4.99 -10.92
CA GLY A 156 0.86 5.31 -11.75
C GLY A 156 0.29 4.07 -12.44
N THR A 157 1.15 3.23 -13.01
CA THR A 157 0.76 1.96 -13.64
C THR A 157 0.12 1.00 -12.65
N LEU A 158 0.68 0.86 -11.45
CA LEU A 158 0.08 0.03 -10.40
C LEU A 158 -1.32 0.52 -10.02
N LEU A 159 -1.50 1.84 -9.82
CA LEU A 159 -2.80 2.43 -9.46
C LEU A 159 -3.85 2.25 -10.56
N VAL A 160 -3.47 2.41 -11.83
CA VAL A 160 -4.39 2.25 -12.97
C VAL A 160 -4.75 0.79 -13.18
N SER A 161 -3.76 -0.11 -13.09
CA SER A 161 -3.97 -1.55 -13.27
C SER A 161 -4.72 -2.21 -12.11
N SER A 162 -4.66 -1.64 -10.90
CA SER A 162 -5.43 -2.13 -9.75
C SER A 162 -6.88 -1.64 -9.73
N TRP A 163 -7.28 -0.70 -10.59
CA TRP A 163 -8.63 -0.14 -10.61
C TRP A 163 -9.71 -1.23 -10.72
N PRO A 164 -10.79 -1.18 -9.92
CA PRO A 164 -11.24 -0.11 -9.02
C PRO A 164 -10.70 -0.18 -7.59
N PHE A 165 -9.70 -1.02 -7.31
CA PHE A 165 -9.18 -1.25 -5.96
C PHE A 165 -7.91 -0.45 -5.70
N ALA A 166 -7.72 -0.06 -4.43
CA ALA A 166 -6.44 0.49 -3.97
C ALA A 166 -5.40 -0.62 -3.88
N PRO A 167 -4.17 -0.44 -4.38
CA PRO A 167 -3.11 -1.41 -4.19
C PRO A 167 -2.75 -1.47 -2.69
N THR A 168 -2.62 -2.69 -2.17
CA THR A 168 -2.24 -2.92 -0.77
C THR A 168 -0.87 -3.59 -0.70
N LEU A 169 -0.10 -3.26 0.34
CA LEU A 169 1.20 -3.91 0.61
C LEU A 169 1.05 -5.43 0.77
N HIS A 170 -0.10 -5.89 1.28
CA HIS A 170 -0.37 -7.31 1.48
C HIS A 170 -0.56 -8.06 0.15
N MET A 171 -1.32 -7.49 -0.79
CA MET A 171 -1.52 -8.09 -2.11
C MET A 171 -0.22 -8.08 -2.92
N LEU A 172 0.53 -6.97 -2.88
CA LEU A 172 1.83 -6.89 -3.53
C LEU A 172 2.80 -7.96 -2.99
N HIS A 173 2.87 -8.13 -1.67
CA HIS A 173 3.70 -9.17 -1.05
C HIS A 173 3.25 -10.58 -1.44
N ALA A 174 1.93 -10.85 -1.46
CA ALA A 174 1.40 -12.15 -1.83
C ALA A 174 1.77 -12.54 -3.28
N VAL A 175 1.62 -11.61 -4.23
CA VAL A 175 1.99 -11.84 -5.64
C VAL A 175 3.49 -12.09 -5.80
N LEU A 176 4.33 -11.28 -5.16
CA LEU A 176 5.80 -11.43 -5.25
C LEU A 176 6.28 -12.74 -4.61
N ALA A 177 5.69 -13.14 -3.48
CA ALA A 177 5.96 -14.43 -2.86
C ALA A 177 5.57 -15.60 -3.78
N ALA A 178 4.37 -15.56 -4.38
CA ALA A 178 3.91 -16.59 -5.31
C ALA A 178 4.82 -16.72 -6.55
N ARG A 179 5.33 -15.60 -7.09
CA ARG A 179 6.30 -15.61 -8.19
C ARG A 179 7.62 -16.26 -7.81
N ARG A 180 8.13 -15.97 -6.61
CA ARG A 180 9.38 -16.54 -6.10
C ARG A 180 9.29 -18.06 -5.92
N ASP A 181 8.13 -18.57 -5.52
CA ASP A 181 7.89 -19.99 -5.31
C ASP A 181 7.57 -20.76 -6.61
N ALA A 182 7.30 -20.05 -7.72
CA ALA A 182 6.97 -20.67 -8.99
C ALA A 182 8.18 -21.38 -9.63
N PRO A 183 8.08 -22.66 -10.03
CA PRO A 183 9.16 -23.38 -10.67
C PRO A 183 9.53 -22.73 -12.02
N GLY A 184 10.74 -22.17 -12.11
CA GLY A 184 11.28 -21.51 -13.31
C GLY A 184 11.57 -20.01 -13.17
N GLY A 185 11.11 -19.35 -12.09
CA GLY A 185 11.14 -17.88 -11.98
C GLY A 185 12.50 -17.22 -11.73
N GLY A 186 13.51 -17.92 -11.20
CA GLY A 186 14.74 -17.26 -10.70
C GLY A 186 16.03 -17.51 -11.48
N ALA A 187 16.13 -18.59 -12.26
CA ALA A 187 17.41 -19.03 -12.83
C ALA A 187 17.47 -18.96 -14.37
N GLU A 188 16.34 -19.15 -15.06
CA GLU A 188 16.33 -19.18 -16.53
C GLU A 188 16.27 -17.77 -17.16
N ALA A 189 15.65 -16.79 -16.50
CA ALA A 189 15.60 -15.41 -16.99
C ALA A 189 16.99 -14.73 -16.97
N ALA A 190 17.80 -14.98 -15.94
CA ALA A 190 19.17 -14.45 -15.86
C ALA A 190 20.11 -15.05 -16.91
N ALA A 191 19.87 -16.30 -17.35
CA ALA A 191 20.68 -16.95 -18.37
C ALA A 191 20.42 -16.40 -19.79
N GLN A 192 19.20 -15.92 -20.08
CA GLN A 192 18.86 -15.38 -21.41
C GLN A 192 19.36 -13.94 -21.65
N ALA A 193 19.74 -13.20 -20.62
CA ALA A 193 20.35 -11.88 -20.77
C ALA A 193 21.87 -11.93 -21.09
N GLY A 194 22.52 -13.10 -20.93
CA GLY A 194 23.97 -13.26 -21.11
C GLY A 194 24.43 -13.68 -22.51
N ASP A 195 23.57 -14.34 -23.30
CA ASP A 195 23.93 -14.90 -24.62
C ASP A 195 23.57 -13.98 -25.80
N GLY A 196 23.70 -12.66 -25.57
CA GLY A 196 23.77 -11.63 -26.61
C GLY A 196 25.08 -11.75 -27.39
N THR A 197 25.17 -12.81 -28.18
CA THR A 197 26.25 -13.17 -29.08
C THR A 197 26.66 -11.95 -29.90
N GLY A 198 27.88 -11.47 -29.68
CA GLY A 198 28.48 -10.37 -30.43
C GLY A 198 28.54 -10.67 -31.93
N GLY A 199 27.60 -10.09 -32.68
CA GLY A 199 27.70 -9.97 -34.12
C GLY A 199 28.64 -8.82 -34.47
N SER A 200 29.92 -9.14 -34.71
CA SER A 200 30.87 -8.26 -35.39
C SER A 200 30.35 -7.95 -36.79
N GLY A 201 29.65 -6.83 -36.93
CA GLY A 201 29.30 -6.22 -38.21
C GLY A 201 30.29 -5.11 -38.54
N ASP A 202 31.37 -5.46 -39.25
CA ASP A 202 32.15 -4.48 -40.02
C ASP A 202 31.29 -3.98 -41.19
N GLY A 203 30.60 -2.86 -40.96
CA GLY A 203 29.75 -2.20 -41.95
C GLY A 203 30.04 -0.71 -41.99
N GLY A 204 30.91 -0.30 -42.90
CA GLY A 204 31.39 1.07 -43.01
C GLY A 204 30.39 2.07 -43.59
N GLY A 205 30.79 3.34 -43.50
CA GLY A 205 30.58 4.32 -44.57
C GLY A 205 29.52 5.40 -44.33
N GLY A 206 29.99 6.65 -44.46
CA GLY A 206 29.17 7.84 -44.76
C GLY A 206 28.66 8.56 -43.51
N GLY A 207 28.89 9.85 -43.28
CA GLY A 207 29.11 10.95 -44.22
C GLY A 207 27.95 11.94 -44.08
N GLY A 208 28.27 13.19 -43.74
CA GLY A 208 27.32 14.32 -43.69
C GLY A 208 26.81 14.59 -42.27
N GLY A 209 27.09 15.72 -41.62
CA GLY A 209 27.14 17.07 -42.17
C GLY A 209 25.72 17.64 -42.19
N GLY A 210 25.33 18.36 -41.13
CA GLY A 210 23.98 18.89 -40.99
C GLY A 210 23.86 19.87 -39.84
N SER A 211 24.41 21.06 -40.04
CA SER A 211 24.18 22.25 -39.23
C SER A 211 22.76 22.80 -39.43
N GLY A 212 22.15 23.33 -38.37
CA GLY A 212 21.22 24.44 -38.48
C GLY A 212 19.77 24.13 -38.12
N GLY A 213 19.21 24.92 -37.19
CA GLY A 213 17.79 24.85 -36.89
C GLY A 213 17.34 25.60 -35.65
N SER A 214 17.78 26.85 -35.45
CA SER A 214 17.17 27.78 -34.50
C SER A 214 15.87 28.37 -35.06
N GLY A 215 14.74 28.14 -34.37
CA GLY A 215 13.46 28.82 -34.58
C GLY A 215 12.37 28.10 -33.78
N GLY A 216 11.51 28.72 -32.99
CA GLY A 216 11.18 30.11 -32.67
C GLY A 216 9.91 30.05 -31.80
N PRO A 217 9.53 31.11 -31.08
CA PRO A 217 8.43 31.06 -30.12
C PRO A 217 7.05 31.11 -30.80
N GLY A 218 6.32 30.00 -30.71
CA GLY A 218 4.91 29.92 -31.10
C GLY A 218 3.99 30.66 -30.15
N ARG A 219 3.69 31.93 -30.49
CA ARG A 219 2.57 32.68 -29.94
C ARG A 219 1.26 32.23 -30.60
N GLY A 220 0.20 32.07 -29.80
CA GLY A 220 -1.19 31.98 -30.25
C GLY A 220 -1.95 30.99 -29.37
N ARG A 221 -3.14 31.29 -28.84
CA ARG A 221 -4.24 32.03 -29.48
C ARG A 221 -5.24 32.43 -28.39
N ARG A 222 -5.59 33.73 -28.32
CA ARG A 222 -6.74 34.22 -27.54
C ARG A 222 -8.03 33.72 -28.19
N GLY A 223 -8.82 32.98 -27.43
CA GLY A 223 -10.22 32.66 -27.74
C GLY A 223 -11.10 33.88 -27.47
N ARG A 224 -11.95 34.16 -28.44
CA ARG A 224 -12.86 35.29 -28.59
C ARG A 224 -14.20 34.93 -27.93
N ALA A 225 -14.69 35.78 -27.02
CA ALA A 225 -16.05 35.70 -26.52
C ALA A 225 -17.03 36.36 -27.50
N SER A 226 -18.13 35.68 -27.77
CA SER A 226 -19.37 36.11 -28.43
C SER A 226 -20.39 35.07 -27.93
N ILE A 227 -21.57 35.33 -27.38
CA ILE A 227 -22.52 36.45 -27.37
C ILE A 227 -23.12 36.48 -25.95
#